data_AF-A0A1B8G024-F1
#
_entry.id   AF-A0A1B8G024-F1
#
_cell.length_a   1.000
_cell.length_b   1.000
_cell.length_c   1.000
_cell.angle_alpha   90.00
_cell.angle_beta   90.00
_cell.angle_gamma   90.00
#
_symmetry.space_group_name_H-M   'P 1'
#
loop_
_entity.id
_entity.type
_entity.pdbx_description
1 polymer ?
#
loop_
_entity_poly.entity_id
_entity_poly.type
_entity_poly.pdbx_seq_one_letter_code
_entity_poly.pdbx_strand_id
1 'polypeptide(L)'
;MKLTAVILAGLTNLAVASDHRDLSGDVWASSLTKRQTSWAKRQTTWNPPSNLVTPLQEVWDHESSTYNNGDLLGFKNYGYDIIKASGGKLNFCVRWDSAATVTEAQRTAIASSLQTNVKKWTDNLIGFMGWPYDNIPVNVVGWAAKNTNLLQGSTSGIDVYTTAESRRCTGV
;
A
#
# COMPACT_ATOMS: atom_id res chain seq x y z
N MET A 1 -10.64 -16.05 -7.14
CA MET A 1 -11.04 -14.63 -7.12
C MET A 1 -9.77 -13.83 -6.86
N LYS A 2 -9.21 -13.16 -7.87
CA LYS A 2 -8.00 -12.34 -7.72
C LYS A 2 -8.43 -10.93 -7.33
N LEU A 3 -7.93 -10.43 -6.21
CA LEU A 3 -8.30 -9.14 -5.64
C LEU A 3 -7.14 -8.17 -5.83
N THR A 4 -7.35 -7.16 -6.67
CA THR A 4 -6.32 -6.23 -7.16
C THR A 4 -6.55 -4.83 -6.58
N ALA A 5 -5.50 -4.18 -6.07
CA ALA A 5 -5.51 -2.75 -5.74
C ALA A 5 -4.96 -1.93 -6.91
N VAL A 6 -5.71 -0.91 -7.35
CA VAL A 6 -5.37 -0.04 -8.50
C VAL A 6 -4.89 1.32 -7.98
N ILE A 7 -3.70 1.76 -8.39
CA ILE A 7 -3.16 3.10 -8.09
C ILE A 7 -2.99 3.88 -9.40
N LEU A 8 -3.58 5.09 -9.47
CA LEU A 8 -3.37 6.05 -10.57
C LEU A 8 -2.07 6.83 -10.36
N ALA A 9 -1.18 6.87 -11.37
CA ALA A 9 -0.04 7.76 -11.43
C ALA A 9 -0.01 8.54 -12.76
N GLY A 10 0.19 9.87 -12.68
CA GLY A 10 0.43 10.76 -13.80
C GLY A 10 1.74 11.54 -13.61
N LEU A 11 2.54 11.77 -14.66
CA LEU A 11 3.88 12.38 -14.57
C LEU A 11 3.91 13.84 -14.13
N THR A 12 2.80 14.56 -14.20
CA THR A 12 2.75 15.90 -13.62
C THR A 12 2.77 15.87 -12.08
N ASN A 13 2.64 14.68 -11.46
CA ASN A 13 2.72 14.46 -10.01
C ASN A 13 3.80 13.44 -9.61
N LEU A 14 4.79 13.15 -10.47
CA LEU A 14 5.95 12.34 -10.05
C LEU A 14 7.00 13.12 -9.26
N ALA A 15 6.80 14.43 -9.10
CA ALA A 15 7.26 15.16 -7.94
C ALA A 15 6.05 15.35 -7.01
N VAL A 16 6.19 14.95 -5.74
CA VAL A 16 5.22 15.17 -4.65
C VAL A 16 4.02 14.19 -4.61
N ALA A 17 4.32 12.89 -4.46
CA ALA A 17 3.43 11.97 -3.72
C ALA A 17 3.83 11.84 -2.23
N SER A 18 4.80 12.65 -1.82
CA SER A 18 5.13 12.96 -0.43
C SER A 18 4.56 14.34 -0.18
N ASP A 19 3.62 14.48 0.75
CA ASP A 19 3.19 15.79 1.22
C ASP A 19 4.45 16.62 1.59
N HIS A 20 4.40 17.96 1.58
CA HIS A 20 5.51 18.77 2.09
C HIS A 20 5.86 18.40 3.56
N ARG A 21 4.90 17.80 4.29
CA ARG A 21 5.06 17.16 5.61
C ARG A 21 5.80 15.82 5.60
N ASP A 22 5.89 15.15 4.45
CA ASP A 22 6.68 13.93 4.23
C ASP A 22 8.10 14.25 3.73
N LEU A 23 8.33 15.44 3.16
CA LEU A 23 9.64 15.94 2.76
C LEU A 23 10.39 16.60 3.92
N SER A 24 9.69 17.12 4.93
CA SER A 24 10.29 17.44 6.22
C SER A 24 10.53 16.14 6.98
N GLY A 25 11.72 15.57 6.76
CA GLY A 25 12.22 14.45 7.56
C GLY A 25 12.07 14.71 9.06
N ASP A 26 12.02 15.97 9.47
CA ASP A 26 11.89 16.54 10.82
C ASP A 26 10.55 16.23 11.54
N VAL A 27 9.43 16.15 10.83
CA VAL A 27 8.10 15.86 11.43
C VAL A 27 8.03 14.40 11.90
N TRP A 28 8.65 13.50 11.14
CA TRP A 28 8.78 12.08 11.51
C TRP A 28 10.11 11.76 12.21
N ALA A 29 11.18 12.52 12.04
CA ALA A 29 12.48 12.25 12.67
C ALA A 29 12.40 12.39 14.17
N SER A 30 11.70 13.40 14.69
CA SER A 30 11.49 13.52 16.15
C SER A 30 10.74 12.32 16.76
N SER A 31 9.88 11.65 15.98
CA SER A 31 9.17 10.43 16.38
C SER A 31 9.92 9.13 16.04
N LEU A 32 10.85 9.14 15.08
CA LEU A 32 11.66 7.98 14.68
C LEU A 32 12.93 7.85 15.53
N THR A 33 13.57 8.95 15.92
CA THR A 33 14.75 8.94 16.79
C THR A 33 14.40 8.44 18.20
N LYS A 34 13.16 8.64 18.67
CA LYS A 34 12.62 7.99 19.90
C LYS A 34 12.26 6.51 19.70
N ARG A 35 11.97 6.07 18.47
CA ARG A 35 11.69 4.66 18.13
C ARG A 35 12.96 3.84 17.93
N GLN A 36 14.09 4.45 17.60
CA GLN A 36 15.34 3.71 17.35
C GLN A 36 15.99 3.16 18.63
N THR A 37 15.71 3.72 19.81
CA THR A 37 16.21 3.18 21.10
C THR A 37 15.17 2.40 21.89
N SER A 38 13.96 2.26 21.34
CA SER A 38 12.98 1.33 21.86
C SER A 38 12.28 0.64 20.70
N TRP A 39 12.74 -0.58 20.40
CA TRP A 39 11.78 -1.64 20.14
C TRP A 39 10.92 -1.79 21.40
N ALA A 40 10.03 -0.82 21.65
CA ALA A 40 8.92 -0.99 22.56
C ALA A 40 8.30 -2.31 22.11
N LYS A 41 8.36 -3.32 22.97
CA LYS A 41 7.92 -4.69 22.66
C LYS A 41 6.62 -4.58 21.88
N ARG A 42 6.64 -4.96 20.59
CA ARG A 42 5.43 -4.93 19.76
C ARG A 42 4.39 -5.71 20.52
N GLN A 43 3.26 -5.07 20.82
CA GLN A 43 2.24 -5.71 21.63
C GLN A 43 1.76 -6.93 20.86
N THR A 44 1.85 -8.11 21.45
CA THR A 44 1.39 -9.34 20.79
C THR A 44 -0.13 -9.52 20.94
N THR A 45 -0.75 -8.75 21.82
CA THR A 45 -2.18 -8.73 22.11
C THR A 45 -2.68 -7.29 22.22
N TRP A 46 -3.96 -7.06 21.96
CA TRP A 46 -4.59 -5.76 22.22
C TRP A 46 -4.52 -5.41 23.71
N ASN A 47 -3.69 -4.42 24.06
CA ASN A 47 -3.50 -3.96 25.44
C ASN A 47 -3.19 -2.45 25.48
N PRO A 48 -4.10 -1.57 25.02
CA PRO A 48 -3.86 -0.14 25.00
C PRO A 48 -3.74 0.43 26.43
N PRO A 49 -3.11 1.60 26.62
CA PRO A 49 -3.13 2.33 27.89
C PRO A 49 -4.56 2.50 28.42
N SER A 50 -4.77 2.35 29.72
CA SER A 50 -6.11 2.36 30.33
C SER A 50 -6.91 3.63 30.01
N ASN A 51 -6.24 4.78 29.92
CA ASN A 51 -6.85 6.06 29.56
C ASN A 51 -7.24 6.16 28.06
N LEU A 52 -6.81 5.22 27.22
CA LEU A 52 -7.13 5.17 25.80
C LEU A 52 -8.14 4.07 25.45
N VAL A 53 -8.43 3.12 26.35
CA VAL A 53 -9.37 2.03 26.09
C VAL A 53 -10.73 2.57 25.63
N THR A 54 -11.33 3.47 26.41
CA THR A 54 -12.64 4.07 26.10
C THR A 54 -12.64 4.87 24.79
N PRO A 55 -11.77 5.88 24.59
CA PRO A 55 -11.83 6.67 23.35
C PRO A 55 -11.49 5.86 22.10
N LEU A 56 -10.62 4.83 22.19
CA LEU A 56 -10.36 3.94 21.06
C LEU A 56 -11.59 3.09 20.70
N GLN A 57 -12.33 2.62 21.71
CA GLN A 57 -13.58 1.91 21.49
C GLN A 57 -14.64 2.81 20.85
N GLU A 58 -14.79 4.05 21.34
CA GLU A 58 -15.75 5.02 20.78
C GLU A 58 -15.45 5.32 19.31
N VAL A 59 -14.18 5.49 18.95
CA VAL A 59 -13.77 5.67 17.54
C VAL A 59 -14.10 4.43 16.73
N TRP A 60 -13.78 3.23 17.23
CA TRP A 60 -14.10 1.99 16.53
C TRP A 60 -15.61 1.81 16.32
N ASP A 61 -16.43 2.09 17.33
CA ASP A 61 -17.89 1.99 17.27
C ASP A 61 -18.46 3.03 16.30
N HIS A 62 -17.92 4.25 16.28
CA HIS A 62 -18.31 5.27 15.31
C HIS A 62 -17.96 4.88 13.88
N GLU A 63 -16.72 4.44 13.63
CA GLU A 63 -16.27 4.00 12.30
C GLU A 63 -17.08 2.81 11.79
N SER A 64 -17.29 1.80 12.66
CA SER A 64 -18.05 0.60 12.32
C SER A 64 -19.55 0.82 12.16
N SER A 65 -20.14 1.85 12.80
CA SER A 65 -21.55 2.20 12.56
C SER A 65 -21.73 3.10 11.34
N THR A 66 -20.79 4.01 11.09
CA THR A 66 -20.89 5.03 10.03
C THR A 66 -20.46 4.48 8.67
N TYR A 67 -19.40 3.68 8.62
CA TYR A 67 -18.75 3.22 7.39
C TYR A 67 -18.80 1.70 7.20
N ASN A 68 -19.87 1.02 7.66
CA ASN A 68 -20.02 -0.42 7.44
C ASN A 68 -20.60 -0.82 6.08
N ASN A 69 -21.27 0.09 5.37
CA ASN A 69 -22.03 -0.24 4.15
C ASN A 69 -22.89 -1.54 4.31
N GLY A 70 -23.51 -1.72 5.48
CA GLY A 70 -24.31 -2.89 5.85
C GLY A 70 -23.53 -4.07 6.46
N ASP A 71 -22.25 -4.25 6.12
CA ASP A 71 -21.37 -5.25 6.71
C ASP A 71 -19.89 -4.86 6.56
N LEU A 72 -19.32 -4.27 7.62
CA LEU A 72 -17.92 -3.81 7.64
C LEU A 72 -16.96 -4.96 7.34
N LEU A 73 -17.23 -6.17 7.85
CA LEU A 73 -16.34 -7.31 7.71
C LEU A 73 -16.70 -8.19 6.51
N GLY A 74 -17.84 -7.92 5.86
CA GLY A 74 -18.26 -8.57 4.61
C GLY A 74 -17.46 -8.10 3.40
N PHE A 75 -16.92 -6.88 3.44
CA PHE A 75 -16.01 -6.39 2.41
C PHE A 75 -14.64 -7.09 2.52
N LYS A 76 -14.33 -7.99 1.58
CA LYS A 76 -13.10 -8.81 1.60
C LYS A 76 -11.93 -8.25 0.79
N ASN A 77 -11.92 -6.94 0.55
CA ASN A 77 -10.89 -6.28 -0.26
C ASN A 77 -10.05 -5.29 0.54
N TYR A 78 -10.01 -5.42 1.88
CA TYR A 78 -9.05 -4.67 2.67
C TYR A 78 -7.63 -5.18 2.40
N GLY A 79 -6.63 -4.33 2.64
CA GLY A 79 -5.23 -4.70 2.43
C GLY A 79 -4.82 -5.98 3.16
N TYR A 80 -5.31 -6.20 4.39
CA TYR A 80 -5.03 -7.41 5.15
C TYR A 80 -5.71 -8.66 4.57
N ASP A 81 -6.91 -8.53 3.99
CA ASP A 81 -7.59 -9.64 3.30
C ASP A 81 -6.80 -10.08 2.08
N ILE A 82 -6.34 -9.11 1.28
CA ILE A 82 -5.54 -9.36 0.09
C ILE A 82 -4.23 -10.06 0.47
N ILE A 83 -3.55 -9.60 1.52
CA ILE A 83 -2.32 -10.24 2.01
C ILE A 83 -2.59 -11.67 2.48
N LYS A 84 -3.66 -11.90 3.23
CA LYS A 84 -4.00 -13.24 3.72
C LYS A 84 -4.36 -14.17 2.57
N ALA A 85 -5.15 -13.71 1.60
CA ALA A 85 -5.55 -14.48 0.43
C ALA A 85 -4.37 -14.80 -0.50
N SER A 86 -3.35 -13.95 -0.55
CA SER A 86 -2.17 -14.15 -1.39
C SER A 86 -1.05 -14.95 -0.70
N GLY A 87 -1.20 -15.28 0.58
CA GLY A 87 -0.16 -15.96 1.35
C GLY A 87 1.01 -15.04 1.74
N GLY A 88 0.74 -13.77 2.03
CA GLY A 88 1.73 -12.85 2.60
C GLY A 88 2.35 -11.88 1.60
N LYS A 89 1.78 -11.67 0.41
CA LYS A 89 2.35 -10.80 -0.63
C LYS A 89 1.33 -9.79 -1.18
N LEU A 90 1.81 -8.71 -1.79
CA LEU A 90 0.96 -7.77 -2.51
C LEU A 90 1.42 -7.62 -3.95
N ASN A 91 0.51 -7.87 -4.89
CA ASN A 91 0.76 -7.64 -6.30
C ASN A 91 0.02 -6.37 -6.73
N PHE A 92 0.74 -5.47 -7.39
CA PHE A 92 0.21 -4.22 -7.91
C PHE A 92 0.24 -4.23 -9.43
N CYS A 93 -0.76 -3.56 -9.99
CA CYS A 93 -0.73 -3.08 -11.36
C CYS A 93 -0.77 -1.57 -11.34
N VAL A 94 0.23 -0.94 -11.95
CA VAL A 94 0.36 0.51 -11.96
C VAL A 94 -0.43 1.08 -13.13
N ARG A 95 -1.40 1.95 -12.85
CA ARG A 95 -2.11 2.68 -13.89
C ARG A 95 -1.40 3.99 -14.20
N TRP A 96 -0.88 4.07 -15.41
CA TRP A 96 -0.16 5.22 -15.95
C TRP A 96 -1.07 6.03 -16.89
N ASP A 97 -1.65 7.12 -16.38
CA ASP A 97 -2.57 7.97 -17.17
C ASP A 97 -1.88 9.17 -17.83
N SER A 98 -0.56 9.27 -17.70
CA SER A 98 0.22 10.35 -18.31
C SER A 98 0.50 10.11 -19.80
N ALA A 99 0.83 11.20 -20.50
CA ALA A 99 1.35 11.16 -21.86
C ALA A 99 2.87 11.09 -21.94
N ALA A 100 3.61 11.36 -20.86
CA ALA A 100 5.06 11.23 -20.89
C ALA A 100 5.51 9.77 -20.63
N THR A 101 6.76 9.51 -20.99
CA THR A 101 7.36 8.18 -20.92
C THR A 101 7.84 7.87 -19.50
N VAL A 102 7.88 6.57 -19.18
CA VAL A 102 8.48 6.03 -17.96
C VAL A 102 9.59 5.05 -18.34
N THR A 103 10.79 5.34 -17.87
CA THR A 103 11.95 4.45 -18.05
C THR A 103 11.87 3.26 -17.11
N GLU A 104 12.63 2.21 -17.42
CA GLU A 104 12.76 1.05 -16.55
C GLU A 104 13.27 1.44 -15.15
N ALA A 105 14.25 2.35 -15.06
CA ALA A 105 14.74 2.87 -13.79
C ALA A 105 13.64 3.57 -12.97
N GLN A 106 12.77 4.35 -13.62
CA GLN A 106 11.62 4.97 -12.97
C GLN A 106 10.58 3.94 -12.53
N ARG A 107 10.31 2.90 -13.33
CA ARG A 107 9.42 1.80 -12.92
C ARG A 107 9.96 1.07 -11.70
N THR A 108 11.28 0.81 -11.65
CA THR A 108 11.95 0.23 -10.48
C THR A 108 11.84 1.14 -9.25
N ALA A 109 12.04 2.45 -9.41
CA ALA A 109 11.85 3.41 -8.32
C ALA A 109 10.40 3.41 -7.78
N ILE A 110 9.41 3.29 -8.67
CA ILE A 110 7.99 3.16 -8.29
C ILE A 110 7.74 1.87 -7.50
N ALA A 111 8.29 0.73 -7.95
CA ALA A 111 8.18 -0.53 -7.21
C ALA A 111 8.80 -0.43 -5.81
N SER A 112 10.00 0.17 -5.69
CA SER A 112 10.67 0.41 -4.39
C SER A 112 9.86 1.34 -3.48
N SER A 113 9.23 2.37 -4.05
CA SER A 113 8.34 3.27 -3.29
C SER A 113 7.10 2.53 -2.78
N LEU A 114 6.48 1.68 -3.61
CA LEU A 114 5.35 0.85 -3.19
C LEU A 114 5.75 -0.10 -2.06
N GLN A 115 6.88 -0.79 -2.18
CA GLN A 115 7.42 -1.65 -1.12
C GLN A 115 7.63 -0.88 0.18
N THR A 116 8.19 0.34 0.10
CA THR A 116 8.43 1.19 1.27
C THR A 116 7.13 1.59 1.95
N ASN A 117 6.13 2.02 1.18
CA ASN A 117 4.84 2.43 1.72
C ASN A 117 4.06 1.27 2.32
N VAL A 118 4.10 0.08 1.70
CA VAL A 118 3.51 -1.13 2.29
C VAL A 118 4.19 -1.45 3.62
N LYS A 119 5.52 -1.44 3.63
CA LYS A 119 6.32 -1.72 4.84
C LYS A 119 5.95 -0.79 6.01
N LYS A 120 5.75 0.51 5.76
CA LYS A 120 5.43 1.50 6.80
C LYS A 120 4.22 1.10 7.64
N TRP A 121 3.16 0.57 7.04
CA TRP A 121 1.98 0.16 7.78
C TRP A 121 2.07 -1.30 8.25
N THR A 122 2.60 -2.21 7.42
CA THR A 122 2.66 -3.64 7.76
C THR A 122 3.66 -3.96 8.87
N ASP A 123 4.70 -3.14 9.05
CA ASP A 123 5.63 -3.29 10.17
C ASP A 123 4.89 -3.24 11.53
N ASN A 124 3.81 -2.45 11.63
CA ASN A 124 3.04 -2.38 12.87
C ASN A 124 2.23 -3.66 13.14
N LEU A 125 2.05 -4.53 12.13
CA LEU A 125 1.32 -5.78 12.27
C LEU A 125 2.22 -6.96 12.68
N ILE A 126 3.53 -6.89 12.42
CA ILE A 126 4.45 -8.00 12.73
C ILE A 126 4.42 -8.30 14.24
N GLY A 127 4.09 -9.55 14.56
CA GLY A 127 3.93 -10.03 15.93
C GLY A 127 2.65 -9.59 16.64
N PHE A 128 1.85 -8.70 16.05
CA PHE A 128 0.59 -8.21 16.63
C PHE A 128 -0.55 -9.20 16.38
N MET A 129 -1.24 -9.62 17.45
CA MET A 129 -2.45 -10.46 17.41
C MET A 129 -2.35 -11.71 16.51
N GLY A 130 -1.21 -12.39 16.54
CA GLY A 130 -0.99 -13.62 15.76
C GLY A 130 -0.86 -13.38 14.25
N TRP A 131 -0.56 -12.16 13.82
CA TRP A 131 -0.23 -11.86 12.42
C TRP A 131 0.92 -12.77 11.93
N PRO A 132 0.73 -13.52 10.82
CA PRO A 132 1.62 -14.62 10.47
C PRO A 132 2.78 -14.22 9.53
N TYR A 133 2.91 -12.94 9.19
CA TYR A 133 3.88 -12.48 8.18
C TYR A 133 4.86 -11.46 8.76
N ASP A 134 6.14 -11.81 8.73
CA ASP A 134 7.24 -10.92 9.16
C ASP A 134 7.76 -10.02 8.03
N ASN A 135 7.39 -10.34 6.78
CA ASN A 135 7.69 -9.55 5.60
C ASN A 135 6.57 -9.73 4.57
N ILE A 136 6.17 -8.63 3.93
CA ILE A 136 5.17 -8.63 2.85
C ILE A 136 5.83 -8.09 1.58
N PRO A 137 6.34 -8.98 0.71
CA PRO A 137 6.92 -8.57 -0.56
C PRO A 137 5.86 -7.95 -1.47
N VAL A 138 6.26 -6.86 -2.12
CA VAL A 138 5.48 -6.12 -3.10
C VAL A 138 6.03 -6.41 -4.49
N ASN A 139 5.15 -6.86 -5.40
CA ASN A 139 5.48 -7.08 -6.80
C ASN A 139 4.66 -6.15 -7.68
N VAL A 140 5.30 -5.48 -8.64
CA VAL A 140 4.57 -4.82 -9.73
C VAL A 140 4.50 -5.80 -10.89
N VAL A 141 3.34 -6.41 -11.08
CA VAL A 141 3.15 -7.48 -12.07
C VAL A 141 2.47 -6.98 -13.35
N GLY A 142 2.01 -5.74 -13.37
CA GLY A 142 1.44 -5.16 -14.57
C GLY A 142 1.46 -3.63 -14.62
N TRP A 143 1.32 -3.10 -15.83
CA TRP A 143 1.26 -1.69 -16.14
C TRP A 143 0.13 -1.41 -17.11
N ALA A 144 -0.78 -0.51 -16.73
CA ALA A 144 -1.84 -0.02 -17.59
C ALA A 144 -1.45 1.36 -18.15
N ALA A 145 -1.16 1.47 -19.45
CA ALA A 145 -0.74 2.71 -20.09
C ALA A 145 -1.56 2.97 -21.37
N LYS A 146 -1.58 4.20 -21.88
CA LYS A 146 -2.31 4.53 -23.13
C LYS A 146 -1.76 3.79 -24.35
N ASN A 147 -0.45 3.54 -24.39
CA ASN A 147 0.22 2.69 -25.38
C ASN A 147 1.54 2.16 -24.79
N THR A 148 2.11 1.14 -25.43
CA THR A 148 3.36 0.49 -24.99
C THR A 148 4.58 1.40 -25.10
N ASN A 149 4.58 2.36 -26.03
CA ASN A 149 5.73 3.26 -26.26
C ASN A 149 6.00 4.19 -25.07
N LEU A 150 5.02 4.36 -24.17
CA LEU A 150 5.21 5.08 -22.92
C LEU A 150 6.10 4.32 -21.93
N LEU A 151 6.20 2.99 -22.03
CA LEU A 151 7.04 2.17 -21.17
C LEU A 151 8.38 1.91 -21.86
N GLN A 152 9.38 2.75 -21.58
CA GLN A 152 10.71 2.62 -22.18
C GLN A 152 11.52 1.50 -21.51
N GLY A 153 12.38 0.82 -22.27
CA GLY A 153 13.19 -0.31 -21.79
C GLY A 153 12.44 -1.64 -21.80
N SER A 154 12.92 -2.61 -21.02
CA SER A 154 12.32 -3.95 -21.01
C SER A 154 11.01 -3.96 -20.23
N THR A 155 10.01 -4.64 -20.79
CA THR A 155 8.76 -5.00 -20.11
C THR A 155 8.64 -6.51 -19.91
N SER A 156 9.76 -7.24 -20.01
CA SER A 156 9.76 -8.68 -19.79
C SER A 156 9.36 -9.00 -18.35
N GLY A 157 8.43 -9.95 -18.16
CA GLY A 157 7.94 -10.36 -16.85
C GLY A 157 6.87 -9.45 -16.23
N ILE A 158 6.36 -8.44 -16.95
CA ILE A 158 5.21 -7.62 -16.54
C ILE A 158 4.12 -7.62 -17.61
N ASP A 159 2.87 -7.68 -17.19
CA ASP A 159 1.72 -7.57 -18.09
C ASP A 159 1.52 -6.10 -18.50
N VAL A 160 1.37 -5.82 -19.79
CA VAL A 160 1.13 -4.45 -20.28
C VAL A 160 -0.28 -4.34 -20.86
N TYR A 161 -1.09 -3.48 -20.26
CA TYR A 161 -2.49 -3.27 -20.61
C TYR A 161 -2.67 -1.92 -21.31
N THR A 162 -3.13 -1.94 -22.57
CA THR A 162 -3.28 -0.72 -23.38
C THR A 162 -4.70 -0.40 -23.81
N THR A 163 -5.63 -1.37 -23.76
CA THR A 163 -7.02 -1.14 -24.19
C THR A 163 -7.80 -0.36 -23.13
N ALA A 164 -8.87 0.32 -23.53
CA ALA A 164 -9.72 1.07 -22.59
C ALA A 164 -10.29 0.17 -21.48
N GLU A 165 -10.59 -1.08 -21.80
CA GLU A 165 -11.12 -2.07 -20.86
C GLU A 165 -10.03 -2.63 -19.95
N SER A 166 -8.85 -2.96 -20.50
CA SER A 166 -7.74 -3.54 -19.72
C SER A 166 -6.98 -2.51 -18.89
N ARG A 167 -7.08 -1.20 -19.19
CA ARG A 167 -6.46 -0.11 -18.41
C ARG A 167 -6.99 0.01 -16.97
N ARG A 168 -7.99 -0.79 -16.59
CA ARG A 168 -8.44 -0.97 -15.21
C ARG A 168 -7.57 -1.96 -14.42
N CYS A 169 -6.53 -2.54 -15.04
CA CYS A 169 -5.70 -3.57 -14.40
C CYS A 169 -6.49 -4.80 -13.94
N THR A 170 -7.56 -5.14 -14.66
CA THR A 170 -8.44 -6.26 -14.34
C THR A 170 -7.79 -7.57 -14.78
N GLY A 171 -7.37 -8.42 -13.82
CA GLY A 171 -6.78 -9.75 -14.10
C GLY A 171 -5.52 -10.10 -13.29
N VAL A 172 -5.00 -9.13 -12.53
CA VAL A 172 -3.80 -9.23 -11.70
C VAL A 172 -4.07 -9.89 -10.35
#